data_AF-A0A7J2LWA9-F1
#
_entry.id   AF-A0A7J2LWA9-F1
#
_cell.length_a   1.000
_cell.length_b   1.000
_cell.length_c   1.000
_cell.angle_alpha   90.00
_cell.angle_beta   90.00
_cell.angle_gamma   90.00
#
_symmetry.space_group_name_H-M   'P 1'
#
loop_
_entity.id
_entity.type
_entity.pdbx_description
1 polymer ?
#
loop_
_entity_poly.entity_id
_entity_poly.type
_entity_poly.pdbx_seq_one_letter_code
_entity_poly.pdbx_strand_id
1 'polypeptide(L)'
;MKTIKVIDDLLDSLRKERESLEHILLSGKISHGTYNLLNEKIEKTISAASDLKKALEEEEEFWRKTLHDGARLFETILVEFRHRLLMGDMEEDDYKRSAEILSDGISSLKRQIEWNGEEREESVIMTSQEIKERYANKLADVKGSDEASMETVRTTSTTGDVSGGKIHCMNPWKPECRNTDIEVSIYYNGRMIPICRKCWSEIANKDIEWSSI
;
A
#
# COMPACT_ATOMS: atom_id res chain seq x y z
N MET A 1 -17.48 0.14 -3.75
CA MET A 1 -16.63 -0.80 -2.98
C MET A 1 -17.45 -1.83 -2.21
N LYS A 2 -16.93 -3.05 -2.01
CA LYS A 2 -17.57 -4.11 -1.21
C LYS A 2 -17.78 -3.69 0.25
N THR A 3 -16.86 -2.92 0.81
CA THR A 3 -16.90 -2.42 2.20
C THR A 3 -18.01 -1.40 2.45
N ILE A 4 -18.21 -0.43 1.54
CA ILE A 4 -19.32 0.54 1.65
C ILE A 4 -20.67 -0.18 1.60
N LYS A 5 -20.83 -1.18 0.71
CA LYS A 5 -22.05 -2.01 0.66
C LYS A 5 -22.30 -2.75 1.98
N VAL A 6 -21.25 -3.31 2.59
CA VAL A 6 -21.36 -3.98 3.90
C VAL A 6 -21.79 -3.01 5.00
N ILE A 7 -21.31 -1.77 4.97
CA ILE A 7 -21.73 -0.74 5.94
C ILE A 7 -23.19 -0.33 5.70
N ASP A 8 -23.62 -0.22 4.44
CA ASP A 8 -25.02 0.04 4.09
C ASP A 8 -25.94 -1.09 4.57
N ASP A 9 -25.56 -2.34 4.34
CA ASP A 9 -26.30 -3.51 4.84
C ASP A 9 -26.39 -3.52 6.38
N LEU A 10 -25.31 -3.14 7.07
CA LEU A 10 -25.28 -3.00 8.52
C LEU A 10 -26.22 -1.89 9.01
N LEU A 11 -26.20 -0.72 8.37
CA LEU A 11 -27.08 0.40 8.70
C LEU A 11 -28.56 0.03 8.53
N ASP A 12 -28.88 -0.69 7.45
CA ASP A 12 -30.24 -1.19 7.20
C ASP A 12 -30.66 -2.23 8.24
N SER A 13 -29.76 -3.13 8.63
CA SER A 13 -30.04 -4.12 9.68
C SER A 13 -30.29 -3.45 11.03
N LEU A 14 -29.48 -2.47 11.42
CA LEU A 14 -29.64 -1.74 12.68
C LEU A 14 -30.94 -0.93 12.70
N ARG A 15 -31.35 -0.37 11.56
CA ARG A 15 -32.63 0.34 11.42
C ARG A 15 -33.82 -0.60 11.63
N LYS A 16 -33.79 -1.78 11.02
CA LYS A 16 -34.82 -2.83 11.23
C LYS A 16 -34.86 -3.33 12.67
N GLU A 17 -33.71 -3.47 13.32
CA GLU A 17 -33.63 -3.85 14.73
C GLU A 17 -34.32 -2.80 15.63
N ARG A 18 -34.08 -1.51 15.35
CA ARG A 18 -34.73 -0.40 16.06
C ARG A 18 -36.25 -0.41 15.90
N GLU A 19 -36.74 -0.61 14.67
CA GLU A 19 -38.17 -0.72 14.37
C GLU A 19 -38.81 -1.91 15.11
N SER A 20 -38.13 -3.06 15.13
CA SER A 20 -38.56 -4.23 15.90
C SER A 20 -38.64 -3.93 17.40
N LEU A 21 -37.63 -3.25 17.95
CA LEU A 21 -37.59 -2.85 19.36
C LEU A 21 -38.75 -1.91 19.72
N GLU A 22 -39.12 -1.00 18.82
CA GLU A 22 -40.27 -0.11 18.97
C GLU A 22 -41.60 -0.87 19.00
N HIS A 23 -41.77 -1.86 18.13
CA HIS A 23 -42.93 -2.75 18.19
C HIS A 23 -43.02 -3.55 19.50
N ILE A 24 -41.89 -4.01 20.04
CA ILE A 24 -41.84 -4.72 21.32
C ILE A 24 -42.24 -3.78 22.48
N LEU A 25 -41.80 -2.52 22.44
CA LEU A 25 -42.24 -1.49 23.40
C LEU A 25 -43.75 -1.26 23.32
N LEU A 26 -44.29 -1.04 22.12
CA LEU A 26 -45.73 -0.81 21.91
C LEU A 26 -46.59 -2.01 22.34
N SER A 27 -46.05 -3.23 22.22
CA SER A 27 -46.72 -4.44 22.70
C SER A 27 -46.70 -4.61 24.22
N GLY A 28 -46.03 -3.70 24.96
CA GLY A 28 -45.93 -3.72 26.42
C GLY A 28 -45.01 -4.80 26.99
N LYS A 29 -44.25 -5.50 26.14
CA LYS A 29 -43.35 -6.60 26.56
C LYS A 29 -42.07 -6.11 27.23
N ILE A 30 -41.67 -4.86 26.97
CA ILE A 30 -40.50 -4.23 27.58
C ILE A 30 -40.89 -2.90 28.22
N SER A 31 -40.13 -2.49 29.24
CA SER A 31 -40.28 -1.17 29.85
C SER A 31 -39.67 -0.08 28.97
N HIS A 32 -40.14 1.16 29.12
CA HIS A 32 -39.53 2.32 28.48
C HIS A 32 -38.04 2.50 28.86
N GLY A 33 -37.65 2.18 30.10
CA GLY A 33 -36.25 2.27 30.53
C GLY A 33 -35.34 1.29 29.78
N THR A 34 -35.82 0.05 29.59
CA THR A 34 -35.11 -0.97 28.79
C THR A 34 -35.01 -0.55 27.32
N TYR A 35 -36.11 -0.06 26.74
CA TYR A 35 -36.13 0.46 25.38
C TYR A 35 -35.10 1.59 25.19
N ASN A 36 -35.13 2.60 26.07
CA ASN A 36 -34.25 3.77 25.94
C ASN A 36 -32.76 3.37 25.95
N LEU A 37 -32.37 2.44 26.84
CA LEU A 37 -30.99 1.96 26.92
C LEU A 37 -30.54 1.25 25.64
N LEU A 38 -31.39 0.36 25.08
CA LEU A 38 -31.06 -0.35 23.85
C LEU A 38 -31.08 0.58 22.64
N ASN A 39 -32.09 1.46 22.55
CA ASN A 39 -32.21 2.43 21.47
C ASN A 39 -31.01 3.39 21.46
N GLU A 40 -30.57 3.90 22.60
CA GLU A 40 -29.37 4.74 22.69
C GLU A 40 -28.13 4.01 22.17
N LYS A 41 -27.98 2.72 22.48
CA LYS A 41 -26.88 1.91 21.96
C LYS A 41 -26.96 1.71 20.44
N ILE A 42 -28.15 1.46 19.90
CA ILE A 42 -28.38 1.33 18.46
C ILE A 42 -28.05 2.66 17.76
N GLU A 43 -28.56 3.79 18.26
CA GLU A 43 -28.30 5.13 17.70
C GLU A 43 -26.79 5.47 17.72
N LYS A 44 -26.07 5.17 18.80
CA LYS A 44 -24.60 5.33 18.84
C LYS A 44 -23.90 4.48 17.78
N THR A 45 -24.37 3.25 17.57
CA THR A 45 -23.79 2.34 16.59
C THR A 45 -24.07 2.82 15.16
N ILE A 46 -25.28 3.31 14.89
CA ILE A 46 -25.67 3.91 13.61
C ILE A 46 -24.81 5.14 13.33
N SER A 47 -24.62 6.03 14.31
CA SER A 47 -23.74 7.21 14.17
C SER A 47 -22.32 6.79 13.80
N ALA A 48 -21.73 5.87 14.57
CA ALA A 48 -20.37 5.41 14.31
C ALA A 48 -20.21 4.74 12.93
N ALA A 49 -21.19 3.93 12.51
CA ALA A 49 -21.19 3.30 11.19
C ALA A 49 -21.34 4.33 10.06
N SER A 50 -22.18 5.35 10.26
CA SER A 50 -22.34 6.46 9.31
C SER A 50 -21.08 7.32 9.20
N ASP A 51 -20.43 7.63 10.33
CA ASP A 51 -19.19 8.39 10.35
C ASP A 51 -18.06 7.62 9.64
N LEU A 52 -17.96 6.31 9.88
CA LEU A 52 -17.01 5.44 9.19
C LEU A 52 -17.28 5.40 7.68
N LYS A 53 -18.54 5.27 7.26
CA LYS A 53 -18.92 5.31 5.84
C LYS A 53 -18.41 6.59 5.18
N LYS A 54 -18.71 7.73 5.80
CA LYS A 54 -18.31 9.04 5.28
C LYS A 54 -16.79 9.16 5.18
N ALA A 55 -16.05 8.73 6.20
CA ALA A 55 -14.58 8.76 6.18
C ALA A 55 -14.01 7.92 5.03
N LEU A 56 -14.57 6.73 4.77
CA LEU A 56 -14.14 5.88 3.66
C LEU A 56 -14.44 6.50 2.29
N GLU A 57 -15.58 7.17 2.13
CA GLU A 57 -15.92 7.89 0.89
C GLU A 57 -14.96 9.06 0.64
N GLU A 58 -14.62 9.82 1.69
CA GLU A 58 -13.65 10.91 1.63
C GLU A 58 -12.23 10.41 1.28
N GLU A 59 -11.79 9.30 1.90
CA GLU A 59 -10.52 8.67 1.57
C GLU A 59 -10.48 8.15 0.13
N GLU A 60 -11.58 7.56 -0.35
CA GLU A 60 -11.68 7.09 -1.73
C GLU A 60 -11.53 8.24 -2.73
N GLU A 61 -12.22 9.36 -2.50
CA GLU A 61 -12.11 10.56 -3.32
C GLU A 61 -10.68 11.11 -3.30
N PHE A 62 -10.06 11.18 -2.11
CA PHE A 62 -8.69 11.61 -1.93
C PHE A 62 -7.69 10.75 -2.73
N TRP A 63 -7.79 9.42 -2.63
CA TRP A 63 -6.91 8.51 -3.36
C TRP A 63 -7.15 8.57 -4.86
N ARG A 64 -8.40 8.65 -5.30
CA ARG A 64 -8.74 8.81 -6.73
C ARG A 64 -8.07 10.04 -7.32
N LYS A 65 -8.13 11.18 -6.61
CA LYS A 65 -7.46 12.42 -7.01
C LYS A 65 -5.94 12.26 -7.02
N THR A 66 -5.38 11.67 -5.97
CA THR A 66 -3.93 11.46 -5.85
C THR A 66 -3.37 10.59 -6.97
N LEU A 67 -4.05 9.48 -7.29
CA LEU A 67 -3.68 8.59 -8.38
C LEU A 67 -3.76 9.30 -9.73
N HIS A 68 -4.80 10.11 -9.94
CA HIS A 68 -4.96 10.91 -11.15
C HIS A 68 -3.84 11.94 -11.31
N ASP A 69 -3.50 12.67 -10.24
CA ASP A 69 -2.40 13.64 -10.24
C ASP A 69 -1.05 12.96 -10.48
N GLY A 70 -0.83 11.76 -9.93
CA GLY A 70 0.34 10.92 -10.19
C GLY A 70 0.44 10.49 -11.66
N ALA A 71 -0.67 10.08 -12.28
CA ALA A 71 -0.70 9.71 -13.70
C ALA A 71 -0.35 10.92 -14.59
N ARG A 72 -0.90 12.09 -14.27
CA ARG A 72 -0.58 13.34 -14.97
C ARG A 72 0.89 13.75 -14.84
N LEU A 73 1.50 13.52 -13.67
CA LEU A 73 2.93 13.76 -13.47
C LEU A 73 3.77 12.88 -14.40
N PHE A 74 3.47 11.58 -14.48
CA PHE A 74 4.18 10.68 -15.39
C PHE A 74 3.98 11.06 -16.86
N GLU A 75 2.76 11.44 -17.27
CA GLU A 75 2.50 11.97 -18.62
C GLU A 75 3.33 13.22 -18.90
N THR A 76 3.47 14.12 -17.93
CA THR A 76 4.30 15.34 -18.05
C THR A 76 5.78 14.99 -18.23
N ILE A 77 6.30 14.06 -17.43
CA ILE A 77 7.69 13.60 -17.53
C ILE A 77 7.96 12.94 -18.88
N LEU A 78 7.02 12.13 -19.39
CA LEU A 78 7.13 11.53 -20.72
C LEU A 78 7.25 12.57 -21.83
N VAL A 79 6.45 13.64 -21.76
CA VAL A 79 6.51 14.76 -22.71
C VAL A 79 7.87 15.46 -22.62
N GLU A 80 8.37 15.70 -21.41
CA GLU A 80 9.69 16.32 -21.20
C GLU A 80 10.82 15.45 -21.76
N PHE A 81 10.80 14.14 -21.51
CA PHE A 81 11.81 13.21 -22.02
C PHE A 81 11.76 13.12 -23.54
N ARG A 82 10.56 13.13 -24.13
CA ARG A 82 10.41 13.19 -25.58
C ARG A 82 10.99 14.48 -26.16
N HIS A 83 10.82 15.61 -25.48
CA HIS A 83 11.42 16.88 -25.88
C HIS A 83 12.96 16.81 -25.82
N ARG A 84 13.53 16.31 -24.72
CA ARG A 84 15.00 16.15 -24.58
C ARG A 84 15.60 15.25 -25.65
N LEU A 85 14.92 14.15 -26.00
CA LEU A 85 15.32 13.28 -27.10
C LEU A 85 15.36 14.04 -28.44
N LEU A 86 14.36 14.89 -28.73
CA LEU A 86 14.34 15.71 -29.95
C LEU A 86 15.44 16.79 -29.96
N MET A 87 15.83 17.29 -28.79
CA MET A 87 16.93 18.25 -28.64
C MET A 87 18.32 17.59 -28.74
N GLY A 88 18.39 16.26 -28.69
CA GLY A 88 19.65 15.52 -28.64
C GLY A 88 20.28 15.48 -27.23
N ASP A 89 19.55 15.92 -26.21
CA ASP A 89 19.99 15.92 -24.80
C ASP A 89 19.75 14.57 -24.10
N MET A 90 19.23 13.58 -24.84
CA MET A 90 18.90 12.25 -24.34
C MET A 90 19.05 11.21 -25.45
N GLU A 91 19.62 10.05 -25.12
CA GLU A 91 19.77 8.94 -26.05
C GLU A 91 18.44 8.19 -26.27
N GLU A 92 18.27 7.57 -27.43
CA GLU A 92 17.04 6.87 -27.79
C GLU A 92 16.78 5.64 -26.90
N ASP A 93 17.83 4.90 -26.55
CA ASP A 93 17.72 3.73 -25.67
C ASP A 93 17.32 4.13 -24.24
N ASP A 94 17.87 5.24 -23.73
CA ASP A 94 17.52 5.78 -22.42
C ASP A 94 16.08 6.30 -22.38
N TYR A 95 15.64 6.97 -23.46
CA TYR A 95 14.26 7.39 -23.61
C TYR A 95 13.33 6.19 -23.62
N LYS A 96 13.63 5.15 -24.42
CA LYS A 96 12.79 3.96 -24.56
C LYS A 96 12.61 3.24 -23.22
N ARG A 97 13.71 2.97 -22.50
CA ARG A 97 13.68 2.33 -21.18
C ARG A 97 12.83 3.14 -20.19
N SER A 98 13.02 4.46 -20.16
CA SER A 98 12.28 5.34 -19.25
C SER A 98 10.79 5.42 -19.62
N ALA A 99 10.49 5.46 -20.92
CA ALA A 99 9.14 5.54 -21.43
C ALA A 99 8.32 4.27 -21.14
N GLU A 100 8.94 3.10 -21.27
CA GLU A 100 8.34 1.81 -20.88
C GLU A 100 7.94 1.81 -19.40
N ILE A 101 8.87 2.17 -18.50
CA ILE A 101 8.62 2.21 -17.05
C ILE A 101 7.50 3.19 -16.69
N LEU A 102 7.53 4.41 -17.25
CA LEU A 102 6.53 5.44 -16.98
C LEU A 102 5.16 5.05 -17.56
N SER A 103 5.12 4.41 -18.73
CA SER A 103 3.88 3.93 -19.34
C SER A 103 3.25 2.79 -18.56
N ASP A 104 4.06 1.88 -18.02
CA ASP A 104 3.62 0.83 -17.10
C ASP A 104 3.08 1.45 -15.80
N GLY A 105 3.77 2.47 -15.27
CA GLY A 105 3.31 3.26 -14.13
C GLY A 105 1.95 3.92 -14.36
N ILE A 106 1.77 4.62 -15.50
CA ILE A 106 0.49 5.23 -15.89
C ILE A 106 -0.60 4.18 -16.00
N SER A 107 -0.31 3.05 -16.65
CA SER A 107 -1.27 1.96 -16.84
C SER A 107 -1.68 1.34 -15.50
N SER A 108 -0.73 1.19 -14.57
CA SER A 108 -0.99 0.73 -13.21
C SER A 108 -1.88 1.70 -12.43
N LEU A 109 -1.60 3.01 -12.49
CA LEU A 109 -2.41 4.04 -11.84
C LEU A 109 -3.81 4.13 -12.44
N LYS A 110 -3.94 4.10 -13.78
CA LYS A 110 -5.23 4.09 -14.47
C LYS A 110 -6.07 2.88 -14.08
N ARG A 111 -5.46 1.70 -14.01
CA ARG A 111 -6.13 0.47 -13.54
C ARG A 111 -6.64 0.59 -12.10
N GLN A 112 -5.91 1.28 -11.23
CA GLN A 112 -6.34 1.53 -9.84
C GLN A 112 -7.49 2.55 -9.77
N ILE A 113 -7.52 3.55 -10.67
CA ILE A 113 -8.63 4.52 -10.78
C ILE A 113 -9.89 3.86 -11.36
N GLU A 114 -9.74 3.01 -12.36
CA GLU A 114 -10.82 2.24 -12.99
C GLU A 114 -11.32 1.08 -12.10
N TRP A 115 -10.65 0.81 -10.98
CA TRP A 115 -10.96 -0.28 -10.05
C TRP A 115 -12.24 0.01 -9.22
N ASN A 116 -13.39 0.07 -9.88
CA ASN A 116 -14.70 0.33 -9.28
C ASN A 116 -15.52 -0.95 -8.99
N GLY A 117 -14.84 -2.06 -8.66
CA GLY A 117 -15.50 -3.25 -8.12
C GLY A 117 -16.23 -4.14 -9.12
N GLU A 118 -15.62 -4.40 -10.28
CA GLU A 118 -16.01 -5.51 -11.15
C GLU A 118 -15.12 -6.74 -10.90
N GLU A 119 -15.75 -7.90 -10.96
CA GLU A 119 -15.33 -9.20 -10.42
C GLU A 119 -13.93 -9.67 -10.87
N ARG A 120 -13.04 -9.84 -9.90
CA ARG A 120 -12.24 -11.07 -9.84
C ARG A 120 -12.40 -11.70 -8.47
N GLU A 121 -12.87 -12.94 -8.47
CA GLU A 121 -12.45 -13.93 -7.48
C GLU A 121 -10.92 -14.00 -7.54
N GLU A 122 -10.25 -13.21 -6.73
CA GLU A 122 -8.84 -13.47 -6.48
C GLU A 122 -8.58 -13.19 -5.00
N SER A 123 -8.51 -14.30 -4.26
CA SER A 123 -7.93 -14.39 -2.93
C SER A 123 -6.46 -13.96 -3.02
N VAL A 124 -6.19 -12.66 -3.09
CA VAL A 124 -4.83 -12.12 -3.03
C VAL A 124 -4.54 -11.71 -1.59
N ILE A 125 -4.69 -12.65 -0.68
CA ILE A 125 -3.86 -12.66 0.53
C ILE A 125 -2.98 -13.88 0.36
N MET A 126 -1.89 -13.72 -0.40
CA MET A 126 -0.84 -14.73 -0.41
C MET A 126 -0.35 -14.87 1.03
N THR A 127 -0.54 -16.06 1.59
CA THR A 127 -0.03 -16.39 2.90
C THR A 127 1.50 -16.38 2.88
N SER A 128 2.13 -16.11 4.03
CA SER A 128 3.59 -16.12 4.16
C SER A 128 4.24 -17.45 3.75
N GLN A 129 3.48 -18.54 3.66
CA GLN A 129 3.93 -19.83 3.14
C GLN A 129 4.03 -19.83 1.60
N GLU A 130 3.01 -19.32 0.91
CA GLU A 130 3.00 -19.27 -0.57
C GLU A 130 4.10 -18.34 -1.11
N ILE A 131 4.42 -17.28 -0.36
CA ILE A 131 5.54 -16.39 -0.66
C ILE A 131 6.87 -17.17 -0.55
N LYS A 132 7.07 -17.94 0.53
CA LYS A 132 8.28 -18.75 0.74
C LYS A 132 8.49 -19.81 -0.34
N GLU A 133 7.43 -20.49 -0.75
CA GLU A 133 7.50 -21.49 -1.83
C GLU A 133 7.88 -20.88 -3.18
N ARG A 134 7.36 -19.69 -3.48
CA ARG A 134 7.72 -18.96 -4.71
C ARG A 134 9.19 -18.55 -4.75
N TYR A 135 9.76 -18.15 -3.62
CA TYR A 135 11.19 -17.85 -3.50
C TYR A 135 12.05 -19.11 -3.58
N ALA A 136 11.61 -20.22 -2.98
CA ALA A 136 12.31 -21.52 -3.07
C ALA A 136 12.37 -22.03 -4.52
N ASN A 137 11.30 -21.89 -5.29
CA ASN A 137 11.25 -22.29 -6.69
C ASN A 137 12.12 -21.42 -7.59
N LYS A 138 12.20 -20.10 -7.34
CA LYS A 138 13.15 -19.20 -8.04
C LYS A 138 14.62 -19.52 -7.75
N LEU A 139 14.95 -20.00 -6.54
CA LEU A 139 16.30 -20.41 -6.18
C LEU A 139 16.72 -21.75 -6.82
N ALA A 140 15.76 -22.61 -7.15
CA ALA A 140 16.01 -23.85 -7.87
C ALA A 140 16.34 -23.62 -9.36
N ASP A 141 15.69 -22.64 -9.99
CA ASP A 141 15.87 -22.32 -11.42
C ASP A 141 17.25 -21.70 -11.72
N VAL A 142 17.84 -21.00 -10.76
CA VAL A 142 19.18 -20.37 -10.90
C VAL A 142 20.32 -21.38 -10.75
N LYS A 143 20.08 -22.58 -10.20
CA LYS A 143 21.10 -23.62 -10.02
C LYS A 143 21.27 -24.57 -11.22
N GLY A 144 20.54 -24.37 -12.31
CA GLY A 144 20.53 -25.26 -13.47
C GLY A 144 21.51 -24.94 -14.59
N SER A 145 22.39 -23.94 -14.45
CA SER A 145 23.29 -23.54 -15.55
C SER A 145 24.65 -23.07 -15.05
N ASP A 146 25.48 -24.02 -14.65
CA ASP A 146 26.93 -23.89 -14.78
C ASP A 146 27.48 -25.18 -15.38
N GLU A 147 28.04 -25.07 -16.59
CA GLU A 147 29.37 -25.61 -16.94
C GLU A 147 29.65 -25.41 -18.44
N ALA A 148 30.48 -24.43 -18.78
CA ALA A 148 31.72 -24.68 -19.53
C ALA A 148 32.50 -23.39 -19.85
N SER A 149 33.80 -23.46 -19.51
CA SER A 149 34.94 -22.81 -20.18
C SER A 149 35.54 -21.58 -19.48
N MET A 150 36.73 -21.84 -18.93
CA MET A 150 37.74 -20.90 -18.45
C MET A 150 38.09 -19.84 -19.50
N GLU A 151 38.11 -18.56 -19.12
CA GLU A 151 39.17 -17.67 -19.59
C GLU A 151 39.39 -16.47 -18.64
N THR A 152 40.65 -16.31 -18.25
CA THR A 152 41.20 -15.24 -17.43
C THR A 152 41.28 -13.93 -18.21
N VAL A 153 40.62 -12.86 -17.79
CA VAL A 153 41.06 -11.49 -18.11
C VAL A 153 40.80 -10.54 -16.94
N ARG A 154 41.89 -9.95 -16.46
CA ARG A 154 41.91 -8.77 -15.59
C ARG A 154 41.34 -7.58 -16.36
N THR A 155 40.40 -6.84 -15.77
CA THR A 155 40.23 -5.44 -16.14
C THR A 155 40.08 -4.60 -14.89
N THR A 156 41.13 -3.84 -14.68
CA THR A 156 41.32 -2.75 -13.73
C THR A 156 40.17 -1.76 -13.74
N SER A 157 39.79 -1.38 -12.53
CA SER A 157 39.36 -0.06 -12.08
C SER A 157 39.65 1.06 -13.08
N THR A 158 38.64 1.88 -13.39
CA THR A 158 38.63 3.33 -13.14
C THR A 158 37.26 3.87 -13.54
N THR A 159 36.39 4.09 -12.56
CA THR A 159 35.35 5.12 -12.67
C THR A 159 35.42 5.98 -11.42
N GLY A 160 35.76 7.25 -11.65
CA GLY A 160 35.79 8.29 -10.65
C GLY A 160 34.38 8.56 -10.12
N ASP A 161 34.28 8.44 -8.81
CA ASP A 161 33.75 9.45 -7.90
C ASP A 161 32.62 10.34 -8.43
N VAL A 162 31.40 9.82 -8.36
CA VAL A 162 30.23 10.61 -7.99
C VAL A 162 29.76 10.03 -6.67
N SER A 163 29.75 10.86 -5.63
CA SER A 163 29.40 10.54 -4.23
C SER A 163 28.03 9.85 -4.12
N GLY A 164 28.02 8.54 -4.36
CA GLY A 164 26.89 7.65 -4.12
C GLY A 164 26.82 7.39 -2.62
N GLY A 165 26.10 8.24 -1.89
CA GLY A 165 25.75 7.96 -0.51
C GLY A 165 25.05 6.62 -0.44
N LYS A 166 25.75 5.58 0.03
CA LYS A 166 25.18 4.25 0.24
C LYS A 166 23.97 4.41 1.15
N ILE A 167 22.79 4.03 0.67
CA ILE A 167 21.54 4.09 1.45
C ILE A 167 21.76 3.26 2.72
N HIS A 168 21.62 3.92 3.87
CA HIS A 168 21.85 3.32 5.18
C HIS A 168 20.62 3.47 6.06
N CYS A 169 20.54 2.64 7.09
CA CYS A 169 19.44 2.62 8.05
C CYS A 169 19.22 3.99 8.70
N MET A 170 18.00 4.49 8.66
CA MET A 170 17.57 5.73 9.30
C MET A 170 16.53 5.44 10.38
N ASN A 171 16.80 4.48 11.25
CA ASN A 171 15.89 4.09 12.33
C ASN A 171 15.61 5.26 13.30
N PRO A 172 14.35 5.72 13.46
CA PRO A 172 14.01 6.81 14.38
C PRO A 172 14.38 6.52 15.82
N TRP A 173 14.29 5.25 16.23
CA TRP A 173 14.59 4.78 17.58
C TRP A 173 16.08 4.43 17.78
N LYS A 174 16.88 4.49 16.70
CA LYS A 174 18.33 4.22 16.73
C LYS A 174 19.06 5.05 15.65
N PRO A 175 19.13 6.37 15.81
CA PRO A 175 19.57 7.31 14.76
C PRO A 175 21.05 7.15 14.37
N GLU A 176 21.87 6.56 15.24
CA GLU A 176 23.28 6.26 14.99
C GLU A 176 23.51 5.04 14.09
N CYS A 177 22.46 4.30 13.72
CA CYS A 177 22.62 3.19 12.80
C CYS A 177 23.06 3.69 11.42
N ARG A 178 24.07 3.03 10.84
CA ARG A 178 24.57 3.29 9.47
C ARG A 178 24.67 2.00 8.65
N ASN A 179 23.97 0.94 9.09
CA ASN A 179 23.98 -0.34 8.38
C ASN A 179 23.25 -0.20 7.03
N THR A 180 23.86 -0.74 5.97
CA THR A 180 23.34 -0.70 4.59
C THR A 180 22.52 -1.94 4.21
N ASP A 181 22.43 -2.95 5.08
CA ASP A 181 21.58 -4.15 4.89
C ASP A 181 20.11 -3.82 5.18
N ILE A 182 19.47 -3.07 4.27
CA ILE A 182 18.09 -2.60 4.39
C ILE A 182 17.10 -3.74 4.15
N GLU A 183 16.17 -3.94 5.09
CA GLU A 183 15.14 -4.98 5.00
C GLU A 183 13.77 -4.38 4.66
N VAL A 184 13.44 -3.21 5.24
CA VAL A 184 12.14 -2.56 5.07
C VAL A 184 12.29 -1.04 5.04
N SER A 185 11.34 -0.35 4.42
CA SER A 185 11.18 1.10 4.55
C SER A 185 9.83 1.41 5.20
N ILE A 186 9.82 2.31 6.17
CA ILE A 186 8.61 2.69 6.94
C ILE A 186 8.29 4.17 6.73
N TYR A 187 7.03 4.56 6.93
CA TYR A 187 6.62 5.95 6.94
C TYR A 187 6.68 6.49 8.37
N TYR A 188 7.42 7.57 8.59
CA TYR A 188 7.58 8.19 9.91
C TYR A 188 7.76 9.71 9.76
N ASN A 189 6.99 10.50 10.52
CA ASN A 189 7.01 11.97 10.48
C ASN A 189 6.95 12.56 9.06
N GLY A 190 6.05 12.03 8.22
CA GLY A 190 5.84 12.54 6.87
C GLY A 190 6.88 12.11 5.84
N ARG A 191 7.82 11.20 6.19
CA ARG A 191 8.90 10.75 5.30
C ARG A 191 9.05 9.23 5.29
N MET A 192 9.36 8.67 4.13
CA MET A 192 9.77 7.27 4.01
C MET A 192 11.24 7.13 4.41
N ILE A 193 11.53 6.22 5.33
CA ILE A 193 12.87 6.00 5.86
C ILE A 193 13.26 4.51 5.81
N PRO A 194 14.51 4.19 5.43
CA PRO A 194 14.99 2.80 5.35
C PRO A 194 15.40 2.25 6.71
N ILE A 195 15.08 0.99 7.00
CA ILE A 195 15.42 0.27 8.25
C ILE A 195 16.20 -1.01 7.92
N CYS A 196 17.35 -1.21 8.56
CA CYS A 196 18.14 -2.42 8.36
C CYS A 196 17.52 -3.65 9.02
N ARG A 197 17.85 -4.84 8.50
CA ARG A 197 17.38 -6.15 9.01
C ARG A 197 17.53 -6.30 10.52
N LYS A 198 18.66 -5.87 11.07
CA LYS A 198 18.92 -5.93 12.51
C LYS A 198 17.97 -5.04 13.31
N CYS A 199 17.79 -3.78 12.89
CA CYS A 199 16.86 -2.86 13.56
C CYS A 199 15.42 -3.34 13.41
N TRP A 200 15.05 -3.86 12.24
CA TRP A 200 13.72 -4.41 12.01
C TRP A 200 13.43 -5.61 12.93
N SER A 201 14.37 -6.53 13.07
CA SER A 201 14.23 -7.67 14.00
C SER A 201 14.09 -7.23 15.46
N GLU A 202 14.79 -6.18 15.88
CA GLU A 202 14.64 -5.60 17.23
C GLU A 202 13.25 -4.95 17.44
N ILE A 203 12.66 -4.37 16.40
CA ILE A 203 11.33 -3.72 16.44
C ILE A 203 10.21 -4.77 16.39
N ALA A 204 10.30 -5.72 15.46
CA ALA A 204 9.28 -6.75 15.23
C ALA A 204 9.07 -7.69 16.43
N ASN A 205 10.05 -7.77 17.32
CA ASN A 205 9.97 -8.56 18.55
C ASN A 205 9.48 -7.76 19.77
N LYS A 206 9.09 -6.49 19.60
CA LYS A 206 8.53 -5.66 20.67
C LYS A 206 7.05 -5.38 20.40
N ASP A 207 6.21 -5.64 21.40
CA ASP A 207 4.81 -5.23 21.40
C ASP A 207 4.70 -3.72 21.61
N ILE A 208 4.90 -2.93 20.55
CA ILE A 208 4.67 -1.49 20.55
C ILE A 208 3.53 -1.21 19.57
N GLU A 209 2.38 -0.84 20.12
CA GLU A 209 1.24 -0.39 19.33
C GLU A 209 1.51 1.01 18.78
N TRP A 210 1.25 1.20 17.48
CA TRP A 210 1.54 2.43 16.74
C TRP A 210 0.67 3.63 17.14
N SER A 211 -0.18 3.48 18.15
CA SER A 211 -1.14 4.46 18.67
C SER A 211 -0.63 5.27 19.88
N SER A 212 0.58 5.00 20.38
CA SER A 212 1.09 5.59 21.64
C SER A 212 2.26 6.57 21.47
N ILE A 213 2.47 7.14 20.28
CA ILE A 213 3.49 8.18 20.02
C ILE A 213 2.83 9.43 19.44
#